data_AF-A0A7Y9XF72-F1
#
_entry.id   AF-A0A7Y9XF72-F1
#
_cell.length_a   1.000
_cell.length_b   1.000
_cell.length_c   1.000
_cell.angle_alpha   90.00
_cell.angle_beta   90.00
_cell.angle_gamma   90.00
#
_symmetry.space_group_name_H-M   'P 1'
#
loop_
_entity.id
_entity.type
_entity.pdbx_description
1 polymer ?
#
loop_
_entity_poly.entity_id
_entity_poly.type
_entity_poly.pdbx_seq_one_letter_code
_entity_poly.pdbx_strand_id
1 'polypeptide(L)'
;MRLLLNDTVPGAASPGDVLDASALERLYAYPDRPWLRANMVATLDGAAAGNDGRTGSINTPADQVVYTLLRDLADVVLVGAGTARVEGYRHTRPRTRDLLARAAAEGRAAHPELAVVSGTGQVPPLLADRPEDGGGVLLVTCEAAGAEALDRARHTLGEDRVLVCGGQGVDLPAAVAALSGRGLPRILCEGGPRLLADVAAADLLDELCLTVVPLLAGGLEQRIAVGTVADRALVPGVVIESEGTLLQRWLRSGS
;
A
#
# COMPACT_ATOMS: atom_id res chain seq x y z
N MET A 1 -17.85 -1.61 -12.94
CA MET A 1 -16.63 -0.79 -13.14
C MET A 1 -16.49 -0.43 -14.61
N ARG A 2 -16.71 0.83 -14.94
CA ARG A 2 -16.58 1.39 -16.29
C ARG A 2 -15.28 2.16 -16.41
N LEU A 3 -14.51 1.92 -17.46
CA LEU A 3 -13.28 2.65 -17.72
C LEU A 3 -13.59 4.06 -18.26
N LEU A 4 -12.99 5.09 -17.67
CA LEU A 4 -13.13 6.49 -18.09
C LEU A 4 -11.86 7.03 -18.77
N LEU A 5 -10.68 6.57 -18.34
CA LEU A 5 -9.38 6.97 -18.90
C LEU A 5 -8.43 5.79 -18.89
N ASN A 6 -7.64 5.62 -19.97
CA ASN A 6 -6.53 4.67 -20.04
C ASN A 6 -5.43 5.21 -20.97
N ASP A 7 -4.49 5.96 -20.41
CA ASP A 7 -3.37 6.55 -21.16
C ASP A 7 -2.09 5.72 -21.05
N THR A 8 -2.11 4.66 -20.23
CA THR A 8 -0.88 4.00 -19.76
C THR A 8 -0.80 2.51 -20.08
N VAL A 9 -1.92 1.86 -20.40
CA VAL A 9 -1.95 0.42 -20.68
C VAL A 9 -2.73 0.16 -21.97
N PRO A 10 -2.17 0.51 -23.15
CA PRO A 10 -2.85 0.35 -24.43
C PRO A 10 -3.22 -1.12 -24.67
N GLY A 11 -4.42 -1.36 -25.20
CA GLY A 11 -4.94 -2.70 -25.47
C GLY A 11 -5.49 -3.46 -24.27
N ALA A 12 -5.37 -2.94 -23.04
CA ALA A 12 -6.01 -3.58 -21.88
C ALA A 12 -7.54 -3.45 -21.89
N ALA A 13 -8.04 -2.24 -22.21
CA ALA A 13 -9.43 -1.85 -22.41
C ALA A 13 -9.49 -0.41 -22.98
N SER A 14 -10.64 -0.01 -23.52
CA SER A 14 -10.90 1.34 -24.05
C SER A 14 -11.86 2.14 -23.15
N PRO A 15 -11.73 3.47 -23.07
CA PRO A 15 -12.72 4.30 -22.38
C PRO A 15 -14.16 4.00 -22.84
N GLY A 16 -15.06 3.80 -21.88
CA GLY A 16 -16.44 3.35 -22.09
C GLY A 16 -16.66 1.87 -21.79
N ASP A 17 -15.61 1.04 -21.82
CA ASP A 17 -15.72 -0.40 -21.58
C ASP A 17 -16.10 -0.70 -20.13
N VAL A 18 -16.89 -1.76 -19.96
CA VAL A 18 -17.09 -2.41 -18.65
C VAL A 18 -15.96 -3.40 -18.45
N LEU A 19 -15.22 -3.23 -17.36
CA LEU A 19 -14.04 -4.04 -17.07
C LEU A 19 -14.42 -5.39 -16.47
N ASP A 20 -13.86 -6.45 -17.05
CA ASP A 20 -13.76 -7.75 -16.39
C ASP A 20 -12.53 -7.80 -15.46
N ALA A 21 -12.39 -8.90 -14.72
CA ALA A 21 -11.29 -9.08 -13.77
C ALA A 21 -9.92 -9.07 -14.45
N SER A 22 -9.80 -9.62 -15.66
CA SER A 22 -8.52 -9.72 -16.38
C SER A 22 -8.07 -8.37 -16.92
N ALA A 23 -9.00 -7.57 -17.46
CA ALA A 23 -8.72 -6.19 -17.86
C ALA A 23 -8.34 -5.33 -16.66
N LEU A 24 -9.06 -5.46 -15.53
CA LEU A 24 -8.73 -4.75 -14.30
C LEU A 24 -7.32 -5.10 -13.79
N GLU A 25 -6.97 -6.38 -13.77
CA GLU A 25 -5.63 -6.85 -13.40
C GLU A 25 -4.54 -6.22 -14.28
N ARG A 26 -4.72 -6.23 -15.61
CA ARG A 26 -3.76 -5.61 -16.55
C ARG A 26 -3.59 -4.11 -16.33
N LEU A 27 -4.68 -3.39 -16.01
CA LEU A 27 -4.63 -1.94 -15.76
C LEU A 27 -3.80 -1.58 -14.52
N TYR A 28 -3.71 -2.49 -13.55
CA TYR A 28 -2.95 -2.33 -12.31
C TYR A 28 -1.65 -3.15 -12.27
N ALA A 29 -1.24 -3.80 -13.36
CA ALA A 29 0.00 -4.56 -13.39
C ALA A 29 1.21 -3.68 -13.01
N TYR A 30 2.15 -4.27 -12.29
CA TYR A 30 3.43 -3.63 -11.99
C TYR A 30 4.34 -3.66 -13.24
N PRO A 31 5.18 -2.63 -13.48
CA PRO A 31 6.21 -2.70 -14.50
C PRO A 31 7.34 -3.66 -14.09
N ASP A 32 8.19 -4.05 -15.04
CA ASP A 32 9.34 -4.93 -14.82
C ASP A 32 10.55 -4.20 -14.20
N ARG A 33 10.30 -3.47 -13.11
CA ARG A 33 11.31 -2.78 -12.29
C ARG A 33 10.78 -2.56 -10.85
N PRO A 34 11.64 -2.24 -9.87
CA PRO A 34 11.18 -1.78 -8.56
C PRO A 34 10.18 -0.63 -8.69
N TRP A 35 9.09 -0.72 -7.93
CA TRP A 35 7.97 0.19 -8.07
C TRP A 35 7.20 0.29 -6.75
N LEU A 36 7.06 1.50 -6.24
CA LEU A 36 6.28 1.79 -5.04
C LEU A 36 4.96 2.47 -5.42
N ARG A 37 3.89 1.71 -5.27
CA ARG A 37 2.51 2.16 -5.40
C ARG A 37 1.95 2.49 -4.01
N ALA A 38 1.28 3.62 -3.84
CA ALA A 38 0.41 3.85 -2.69
C ALA A 38 -1.05 3.57 -3.05
N ASN A 39 -1.85 3.07 -2.09
CA ASN A 39 -3.29 2.95 -2.23
C ASN A 39 -4.01 3.67 -1.08
N MET A 40 -4.89 4.60 -1.42
CA MET A 40 -5.59 5.47 -0.47
C MET A 40 -7.05 5.63 -0.86
N VAL A 41 -7.90 5.96 0.11
CA VAL A 41 -9.30 6.34 -0.11
C VAL A 41 -9.55 7.71 0.51
N ALA A 42 -10.37 8.53 -0.16
CA ALA A 42 -10.81 9.81 0.34
C ALA A 42 -12.26 10.13 -0.07
N THR A 43 -12.92 10.98 0.69
CA THR A 43 -14.17 11.63 0.30
C THR A 43 -13.94 12.67 -0.82
N LEU A 44 -15.02 13.18 -1.43
CA LEU A 44 -14.93 14.21 -2.48
C LEU A 44 -14.22 15.49 -2.01
N ASP A 45 -14.37 15.82 -0.74
CA ASP A 45 -13.72 16.97 -0.08
C ASP A 45 -12.36 16.62 0.56
N GLY A 46 -11.86 15.40 0.37
CA GLY A 46 -10.47 15.02 0.65
C GLY A 46 -10.17 14.47 2.04
N ALA A 47 -11.18 14.11 2.83
CA ALA A 47 -11.01 13.45 4.12
C ALA A 47 -10.66 11.96 3.92
N ALA A 48 -9.67 11.46 4.67
CA ALA A 48 -9.24 10.05 4.63
C ALA A 48 -10.07 9.12 5.53
N ALA A 49 -11.06 9.66 6.26
CA ALA A 49 -11.93 8.92 7.15
C ALA A 49 -13.34 9.52 7.14
N GLY A 50 -14.32 8.72 7.57
CA GLY A 50 -15.67 9.21 7.83
C GLY A 50 -15.75 9.99 9.15
N ASN A 51 -16.93 10.53 9.47
CA ASN A 51 -17.16 11.34 10.68
C ASN A 51 -17.00 10.56 12.01
N ASP A 52 -16.85 9.24 11.93
CA ASP A 52 -16.52 8.35 13.05
C ASP A 52 -15.00 8.13 13.21
N GLY A 53 -14.18 8.83 12.41
CA GLY A 53 -12.73 8.73 12.41
C GLY A 53 -12.18 7.44 11.81
N ARG A 54 -13.01 6.67 11.09
CA ARG A 54 -12.61 5.39 10.48
C ARG A 54 -12.56 5.48 8.97
N THR A 55 -11.49 4.92 8.40
CA THR A 55 -11.38 4.72 6.95
C THR A 55 -12.47 3.77 6.44
N GLY A 56 -12.76 2.72 7.24
CA GLY A 56 -13.81 1.72 6.98
C GLY A 56 -15.16 2.27 6.55
N SER A 57 -15.53 3.43 7.09
CA SER A 57 -16.84 4.06 6.92
C SER A 57 -17.00 4.78 5.59
N ILE A 58 -15.92 4.95 4.83
CA ILE A 58 -15.93 5.53 3.48
C ILE A 58 -15.59 4.51 2.39
N ASN A 59 -15.26 3.26 2.73
CA ASN A 59 -15.01 2.23 1.71
C ASN A 59 -16.29 1.89 0.92
N THR A 60 -16.13 1.59 -0.36
CA THR A 60 -17.23 1.13 -1.24
C THR A 60 -16.93 -0.27 -1.78
N PRO A 61 -17.93 -0.99 -2.34
CA PRO A 61 -17.67 -2.30 -2.95
C PRO A 61 -16.60 -2.25 -4.05
N ALA A 62 -16.56 -1.16 -4.81
CA ALA A 62 -15.57 -0.95 -5.87
C ALA A 62 -14.16 -0.78 -5.31
N ASP A 63 -14.02 -0.05 -4.21
CA ASP A 63 -12.76 0.13 -3.49
C ASP A 63 -12.23 -1.21 -2.95
N GLN A 64 -13.08 -2.03 -2.35
CA GLN A 64 -12.68 -3.35 -1.82
C GLN A 64 -12.15 -4.30 -2.90
N VAL A 65 -12.73 -4.26 -4.10
CA VAL A 65 -12.25 -5.04 -5.25
C VAL A 65 -10.83 -4.60 -5.64
N VAL A 66 -10.60 -3.29 -5.79
CA VAL A 66 -9.27 -2.78 -6.14
C VAL A 66 -8.28 -3.00 -5.00
N TYR A 67 -8.63 -2.69 -3.76
CA TYR A 67 -7.80 -2.93 -2.58
C TYR A 67 -7.28 -4.39 -2.51
N THR A 68 -8.19 -5.36 -2.70
CA THR A 68 -7.83 -6.78 -2.73
C THR A 68 -6.89 -7.10 -3.89
N LEU A 69 -7.21 -6.61 -5.10
CA LEU A 69 -6.36 -6.80 -6.28
C LEU A 69 -4.96 -6.22 -6.08
N LEU A 70 -4.82 -5.02 -5.51
CA LEU A 70 -3.51 -4.39 -5.34
C LEU A 70 -2.64 -5.18 -4.36
N ARG A 71 -3.20 -5.71 -3.28
CA ARG A 71 -2.49 -6.62 -2.37
C ARG A 71 -2.07 -7.91 -3.09
N ASP A 72 -2.96 -8.47 -3.90
CA ASP A 72 -2.68 -9.66 -4.70
C ASP A 72 -1.66 -9.46 -5.83
N LEU A 73 -1.40 -8.22 -6.24
CA LEU A 73 -0.38 -7.88 -7.23
C LEU A 73 0.97 -7.55 -6.58
N ALA A 74 0.98 -7.10 -5.32
CA ALA A 74 2.19 -6.73 -4.60
C ALA A 74 3.01 -7.93 -4.13
N ASP A 75 4.31 -7.73 -3.92
CA ASP A 75 5.17 -8.69 -3.23
C ASP A 75 5.25 -8.35 -1.74
N VAL A 76 5.12 -7.07 -1.39
CA VAL A 76 5.07 -6.61 0.00
C VAL A 76 4.09 -5.44 0.18
N VAL A 77 3.33 -5.49 1.26
CA VAL A 77 2.48 -4.39 1.73
C VAL A 77 3.24 -3.61 2.79
N LEU A 78 3.48 -2.32 2.56
CA LEU A 78 4.15 -1.41 3.47
C LEU A 78 3.10 -0.62 4.27
N VAL A 79 3.20 -0.64 5.60
CA VAL A 79 2.27 0.07 6.48
C VAL A 79 2.98 0.65 7.71
N GLY A 80 2.58 1.83 8.16
CA GLY A 80 3.06 2.43 9.39
C GLY A 80 2.47 1.70 10.62
N ALA A 81 3.31 1.47 11.64
CA ALA A 81 2.91 0.71 12.83
C ALA A 81 1.72 1.34 13.58
N GLY A 82 1.58 2.67 13.54
CA GLY A 82 0.43 3.38 14.09
C GLY A 82 -0.88 2.97 13.42
N THR A 83 -0.92 3.03 12.08
CA THR A 83 -2.06 2.62 11.27
C THR A 83 -2.35 1.13 11.45
N ALA A 84 -1.32 0.28 11.44
CA ALA A 84 -1.48 -1.14 11.67
C ALA A 84 -2.18 -1.44 13.02
N ARG A 85 -1.89 -0.68 14.07
CA ARG A 85 -2.58 -0.81 15.37
C ARG A 85 -4.01 -0.30 15.35
N VAL A 86 -4.22 0.91 14.82
CA VAL A 86 -5.55 1.57 14.82
C VAL A 86 -6.55 0.79 13.96
N GLU A 87 -6.14 0.38 12.76
CA GLU A 87 -6.97 -0.32 11.79
C GLU A 87 -6.96 -1.84 11.99
N GLY A 88 -6.27 -2.34 13.02
CA GLY A 88 -6.27 -3.76 13.37
C GLY A 88 -5.70 -4.68 12.30
N TYR A 89 -4.58 -4.29 11.68
CA TYR A 89 -3.93 -5.08 10.64
C TYR A 89 -3.55 -6.47 11.17
N ARG A 90 -3.72 -7.45 10.29
CA ARG A 90 -3.38 -8.86 10.51
C ARG A 90 -2.46 -9.33 9.39
N HIS A 91 -1.89 -10.51 9.58
CA HIS A 91 -1.13 -11.20 8.55
C HIS A 91 -1.91 -11.26 7.23
N THR A 92 -1.20 -11.08 6.14
CA THR A 92 -1.75 -11.14 4.79
C THR A 92 -2.30 -12.53 4.51
N ARG A 93 -3.44 -12.57 3.82
CA ARG A 93 -4.09 -13.81 3.41
C ARG A 93 -3.48 -14.33 2.10
N PRO A 94 -3.71 -15.61 1.75
CA PRO A 94 -3.35 -16.09 0.43
C PRO A 94 -3.93 -15.21 -0.67
N ARG A 95 -3.19 -15.08 -1.77
CA ARG A 95 -3.70 -14.45 -3.00
C ARG A 95 -4.99 -15.14 -3.45
N THR A 96 -5.87 -14.41 -4.13
CA THR A 96 -7.06 -14.99 -4.77
C THR A 96 -6.69 -16.15 -5.69
N ARG A 97 -7.61 -17.10 -5.88
CA ARG A 97 -7.32 -18.36 -6.59
C ARG A 97 -6.66 -18.17 -7.96
N ASP A 98 -7.15 -17.20 -8.74
CA ASP A 98 -6.64 -16.93 -10.09
C ASP A 98 -5.21 -16.38 -10.05
N LEU A 99 -4.93 -15.46 -9.13
CA LEU A 99 -3.60 -14.88 -8.95
C LEU A 99 -2.64 -15.79 -8.18
N LEU A 100 -3.13 -16.72 -7.37
CA LEU A 100 -2.32 -17.73 -6.68
C LEU A 100 -1.70 -18.70 -7.67
N ALA A 101 -2.49 -19.21 -8.63
CA ALA A 101 -1.99 -20.10 -9.66
C ALA A 101 -0.94 -19.41 -10.54
N ARG A 102 -1.16 -18.14 -10.88
CA ARG A 102 -0.23 -17.32 -11.64
C ARG A 102 1.04 -16.98 -10.86
N ALA A 103 0.90 -16.59 -9.59
CA ALA A 103 2.03 -16.37 -8.69
C ALA A 103 2.91 -17.63 -8.61
N ALA A 104 2.32 -18.82 -8.47
CA ALA A 104 3.07 -20.07 -8.47
C ALA A 104 3.82 -20.31 -9.80
N ALA A 105 3.20 -20.03 -10.95
CA ALA A 105 3.85 -20.13 -12.26
C ALA A 105 5.00 -19.11 -12.45
N GLU A 106 4.89 -17.95 -11.80
CA GLU A 106 5.91 -16.89 -11.78
C GLU A 106 6.96 -17.09 -10.66
N GLY A 107 6.86 -18.16 -9.87
CA GLY A 107 7.75 -18.41 -8.73
C GLY A 107 7.58 -17.45 -7.54
N ARG A 108 6.44 -16.75 -7.46
CA ARG A 108 6.10 -15.80 -6.41
C ARG A 108 5.43 -16.49 -5.21
N ALA A 109 5.56 -15.87 -4.04
CA ALA A 109 4.95 -16.36 -2.82
C ALA A 109 3.41 -16.34 -2.89
N ALA A 110 2.79 -17.29 -2.19
CA ALA A 110 1.33 -17.40 -2.07
C ALA A 110 0.67 -16.22 -1.33
N HIS A 111 1.46 -15.40 -0.65
CA HIS A 111 1.04 -14.22 0.10
C HIS A 111 1.98 -13.06 -0.26
N PRO A 112 1.52 -11.81 -0.26
CA PRO A 112 2.43 -10.68 -0.09
C PRO A 112 3.00 -10.69 1.34
N GLU A 113 4.26 -10.28 1.51
CA GLU A 113 4.82 -9.97 2.84
C GLU A 113 4.16 -8.71 3.41
N LEU A 114 4.19 -8.53 4.74
CA LEU A 114 3.75 -7.29 5.40
C LEU A 114 4.97 -6.59 6.03
N ALA A 115 5.38 -5.45 5.50
CA ALA A 115 6.42 -4.60 6.07
C ALA A 115 5.83 -3.49 6.93
N VAL A 116 6.10 -3.54 8.23
CA VAL A 116 5.62 -2.57 9.21
C VAL A 116 6.71 -1.56 9.52
N VAL A 117 6.46 -0.28 9.25
CA VAL A 117 7.39 0.83 9.54
C VAL A 117 7.17 1.35 10.96
N SER A 118 8.19 1.31 11.81
CA SER A 118 8.11 1.72 13.21
C SER A 118 9.41 2.38 13.69
N GLY A 119 9.36 3.67 14.02
CA GLY A 119 10.52 4.37 14.62
C GLY A 119 10.84 3.92 16.05
N THR A 120 9.92 3.26 16.74
CA THR A 120 10.12 2.78 18.13
C THR A 120 10.49 1.30 18.22
N GLY A 121 10.60 0.60 17.09
CA GLY A 121 10.88 -0.84 17.03
C GLY A 121 9.76 -1.73 17.56
N GLN A 122 8.59 -1.17 17.93
CA GLN A 122 7.50 -1.97 18.48
C GLN A 122 6.70 -2.66 17.38
N VAL A 123 6.60 -3.99 17.47
CA VAL A 123 5.74 -4.84 16.63
C VAL A 123 4.28 -4.66 17.05
N PRO A 124 3.34 -4.39 16.13
CA PRO A 124 1.92 -4.37 16.45
C PRO A 124 1.44 -5.72 17.04
N PRO A 125 0.64 -5.73 18.12
CA PRO A 125 0.27 -6.97 18.81
C PRO A 125 -0.39 -8.03 17.93
N LEU A 126 -1.26 -7.63 16.99
CA LEU A 126 -1.96 -8.55 16.08
C LEU A 126 -1.06 -9.17 15.00
N LEU A 127 0.21 -8.78 14.95
CA LEU A 127 1.22 -9.24 14.01
C LEU A 127 2.38 -9.98 14.72
N ALA A 128 2.31 -10.09 16.05
CA ALA A 128 3.32 -10.80 16.84
C ALA A 128 3.23 -12.32 16.65
N ASP A 129 2.01 -12.84 16.50
CA ASP A 129 1.74 -14.27 16.35
C ASP A 129 1.24 -14.58 14.94
N ARG A 130 2.07 -15.29 14.18
CA ARG A 130 1.77 -15.68 12.79
C ARG A 130 0.87 -16.94 12.76
N PRO A 131 -0.33 -16.88 12.16
CA PRO A 131 -1.13 -18.08 11.90
C PRO A 131 -0.49 -18.95 10.81
N GLU A 132 -0.81 -20.25 10.79
CA GLU A 132 -0.21 -21.23 9.85
C GLU A 132 -0.36 -20.82 8.37
N ASP A 133 -1.50 -20.21 8.03
CA ASP A 133 -1.83 -19.71 6.69
C ASP A 133 -1.59 -18.21 6.50
N GLY A 134 -0.92 -17.54 7.45
CA GLY A 134 -0.60 -16.12 7.36
C GLY A 134 0.66 -15.86 6.55
N GLY A 135 0.72 -14.74 5.83
CA GLY A 135 1.98 -14.23 5.27
C GLY A 135 2.97 -13.77 6.35
N GLY A 136 4.23 -13.59 5.94
CA GLY A 136 5.29 -13.10 6.83
C GLY A 136 5.15 -11.62 7.19
N VAL A 137 5.83 -11.22 8.26
CA VAL A 137 5.93 -9.83 8.72
C VAL A 137 7.41 -9.44 8.77
N LEU A 138 7.72 -8.26 8.23
CA LEU A 138 9.00 -7.59 8.35
C LEU A 138 8.78 -6.34 9.21
N LEU A 139 9.62 -6.11 10.21
CA LEU A 139 9.68 -4.84 10.91
C LEU A 139 10.76 -3.96 10.28
N VAL A 140 10.38 -2.80 9.75
CA VAL A 140 11.32 -1.76 9.29
C VAL A 140 11.43 -0.71 10.39
N THR A 141 12.63 -0.52 10.92
CA THR A 141 12.90 0.36 12.07
C THR A 141 14.23 1.08 11.92
N CYS A 142 14.71 1.76 12.96
CA CYS A 142 15.97 2.51 12.97
C CYS A 142 16.77 2.24 14.26
N GLU A 143 18.05 2.62 14.27
CA GLU A 143 18.94 2.42 15.42
C GLU A 143 18.42 3.09 16.70
N ALA A 144 17.80 4.27 16.57
CA ALA A 144 17.23 5.02 17.68
C ALA A 144 16.04 4.35 18.37
N ALA A 145 15.49 3.25 17.82
CA ALA A 145 14.54 2.40 18.54
C ALA A 145 15.14 1.82 19.84
N GLY A 146 16.47 1.66 19.88
CA GLY A 146 17.22 1.18 21.04
C GLY A 146 17.34 -0.35 21.09
N ALA A 147 18.46 -0.82 21.65
CA ALA A 147 18.82 -2.25 21.67
C ALA A 147 17.73 -3.14 22.24
N GLU A 148 17.11 -2.74 23.36
CA GLU A 148 16.04 -3.54 23.98
C GLU A 148 14.81 -3.70 23.09
N ALA A 149 14.45 -2.68 22.31
CA ALA A 149 13.31 -2.77 21.39
C ALA A 149 13.63 -3.70 20.21
N LEU A 150 14.87 -3.60 19.69
CA LEU A 150 15.35 -4.47 18.63
C LEU A 150 15.40 -5.94 19.07
N ASP A 151 15.93 -6.21 20.27
CA ASP A 151 16.02 -7.57 20.82
C ASP A 151 14.63 -8.17 21.03
N ARG A 152 13.66 -7.40 21.54
CA ARG A 152 12.27 -7.84 21.64
C ARG A 152 11.67 -8.15 20.27
N ALA A 153 11.85 -7.26 19.29
CA ALA A 153 11.32 -7.47 17.95
C ALA A 153 11.92 -8.69 17.25
N ARG A 154 13.23 -8.92 17.41
CA ARG A 154 13.96 -10.09 16.90
C ARG A 154 13.51 -11.37 17.57
N HIS A 155 13.25 -11.33 18.88
CA HIS A 155 12.68 -12.47 19.59
C HIS A 155 11.27 -12.81 19.06
N THR A 156 10.44 -11.81 18.76
CA THR A 156 9.08 -12.01 18.25
C THR A 156 9.05 -12.48 16.80
N LEU A 157 9.78 -11.82 15.90
CA LEU A 157 9.68 -12.03 14.45
C LEU A 157 10.81 -12.88 13.86
N GLY A 158 11.93 -13.02 14.58
CA GLY A 158 13.19 -13.57 14.08
C GLY A 158 14.17 -12.48 13.61
N GLU A 159 15.47 -12.77 13.72
CA GLU A 159 16.56 -11.86 13.35
C GLU A 159 16.42 -11.32 11.92
N ASP A 160 16.22 -12.22 10.96
CA ASP A 160 16.12 -11.86 9.54
C ASP A 160 14.84 -11.08 9.18
N ARG A 161 13.93 -10.89 10.14
CA ARG A 161 12.67 -10.16 9.96
C ARG A 161 12.71 -8.73 10.52
N VAL A 162 13.80 -8.33 11.16
CA VAL A 162 13.98 -6.95 11.65
C VAL A 162 15.00 -6.21 10.79
N LEU A 163 14.52 -5.24 10.01
CA LEU A 163 15.32 -4.39 9.14
C LEU A 163 15.60 -3.06 9.85
N VAL A 164 16.85 -2.83 10.22
CA VAL A 164 17.30 -1.55 10.80
C VAL A 164 17.78 -0.66 9.67
N CYS A 165 16.97 0.33 9.30
CA CYS A 165 17.18 1.25 8.19
C CYS A 165 17.24 2.69 8.73
N GLY A 166 18.44 3.22 8.91
CA GLY A 166 18.67 4.59 9.37
C GLY A 166 18.99 4.69 10.87
N GLY A 167 19.49 5.87 11.27
CA GLY A 167 19.94 6.16 12.63
C GLY A 167 18.85 6.73 13.52
N GLN A 168 18.57 8.05 13.38
CA GLN A 168 17.62 8.78 14.23
C GLN A 168 16.14 8.60 13.84
N GLY A 169 15.90 8.07 12.64
CA GLY A 169 14.58 7.79 12.09
C GLY A 169 14.71 6.75 10.98
N VAL A 170 13.58 6.26 10.48
CA VAL A 170 13.58 5.27 9.40
C VAL A 170 13.99 5.94 8.10
N ASP A 171 15.08 5.48 7.50
CA ASP A 171 15.52 5.83 6.16
C ASP A 171 14.70 5.01 5.14
N LEU A 172 13.67 5.63 4.56
CA LEU A 172 12.77 4.98 3.61
C LEU A 172 13.48 4.55 2.31
N PRO A 173 14.37 5.35 1.69
CA PRO A 173 15.18 4.89 0.56
C PRO A 173 15.97 3.61 0.89
N ALA A 174 16.62 3.55 2.04
CA ALA A 174 17.33 2.35 2.48
C ALA A 174 16.38 1.16 2.72
N ALA A 175 15.20 1.41 3.30
CA ALA A 175 14.19 0.38 3.50
C ALA A 175 13.65 -0.19 2.17
N VAL A 176 13.32 0.66 1.20
CA VAL A 176 12.85 0.23 -0.14
C VAL A 176 13.94 -0.56 -0.87
N ALA A 177 15.20 -0.13 -0.77
CA ALA A 177 16.33 -0.87 -1.32
C ALA A 177 16.50 -2.24 -0.65
N ALA A 178 16.36 -2.32 0.68
CA ALA A 178 16.45 -3.57 1.43
C ALA A 178 15.32 -4.55 1.08
N LEU A 179 14.09 -4.07 0.90
CA LEU A 179 12.96 -4.88 0.44
C LEU A 179 13.18 -5.39 -0.98
N SER A 180 13.62 -4.51 -1.90
CA SER A 180 13.92 -4.90 -3.28
C SER A 180 15.05 -5.93 -3.36
N GLY A 181 16.11 -5.76 -2.58
CA GLY A 181 17.23 -6.72 -2.48
C GLY A 181 16.84 -8.09 -1.94
N ARG A 182 15.67 -8.19 -1.27
CA ARG A 182 15.06 -9.44 -0.81
C ARG A 182 14.09 -10.06 -1.83
N GLY A 183 14.04 -9.53 -3.05
CA GLY A 183 13.12 -10.00 -4.08
C GLY A 183 11.68 -9.51 -3.88
N LEU A 184 11.48 -8.39 -3.18
CA LEU A 184 10.17 -7.76 -2.98
C LEU A 184 10.07 -6.38 -3.68
N PRO A 185 10.27 -6.30 -5.02
CA PRO A 185 10.34 -5.03 -5.75
C PRO A 185 8.97 -4.36 -5.96
N ARG A 186 7.86 -5.11 -5.85
CA ARG A 186 6.49 -4.60 -6.05
C ARG A 186 5.90 -4.21 -4.69
N ILE A 187 6.07 -2.95 -4.31
CA ILE A 187 5.71 -2.43 -2.99
C ILE A 187 4.36 -1.72 -3.05
N LEU A 188 3.43 -2.14 -2.20
CA LEU A 188 2.15 -1.46 -1.97
C LEU A 188 2.16 -0.74 -0.63
N CYS A 189 2.22 0.59 -0.61
CA CYS A 189 2.07 1.41 0.59
C CYS A 189 0.59 1.69 0.89
N GLU A 190 0.12 1.24 2.04
CA GLU A 190 -1.25 1.51 2.54
C GLU A 190 -1.25 2.61 3.63
N GLY A 191 -0.16 3.38 3.71
CA GLY A 191 -0.02 4.50 4.65
C GLY A 191 0.32 4.05 6.07
N GLY A 192 -0.08 4.74 7.12
CA GLY A 192 -1.01 5.86 7.12
C GLY A 192 -0.44 7.21 6.66
N PRO A 193 -1.14 8.31 6.98
CA PRO A 193 -0.89 9.61 6.36
C PRO A 193 0.52 10.17 6.52
N ARG A 194 1.20 9.89 7.64
CA ARG A 194 2.60 10.28 7.84
C ARG A 194 3.54 9.47 6.96
N LEU A 195 3.36 8.15 6.88
CA LEU A 195 4.19 7.31 6.04
C LEU A 195 4.02 7.68 4.56
N LEU A 196 2.80 7.97 4.10
CA LEU A 196 2.60 8.44 2.73
C LEU A 196 3.32 9.76 2.48
N ALA A 197 3.26 10.71 3.43
CA ALA A 197 3.98 11.97 3.32
C ALA A 197 5.50 11.75 3.26
N ASP A 198 6.04 10.89 4.11
CA ASP A 198 7.48 10.58 4.14
C ASP A 198 7.94 9.88 2.85
N VAL A 199 7.15 8.94 2.31
CA VAL A 199 7.41 8.28 1.02
C VAL A 199 7.43 9.31 -0.12
N ALA A 200 6.49 10.24 -0.14
CA ALA A 200 6.45 11.30 -1.14
C ALA A 200 7.62 12.29 -0.99
N ALA A 201 7.95 12.68 0.25
CA ALA A 201 9.06 13.57 0.56
C ALA A 201 10.43 12.97 0.21
N ALA A 202 10.58 11.65 0.34
CA ALA A 202 11.78 10.90 -0.05
C ALA A 202 11.90 10.63 -1.56
N ASP A 203 10.99 11.17 -2.37
CA ASP A 203 10.88 10.92 -3.80
C ASP A 203 10.78 9.41 -4.17
N LEU A 204 10.02 8.66 -3.39
CA LEU A 204 9.82 7.21 -3.60
C LEU A 204 8.45 6.85 -4.18
N LEU A 205 7.48 7.76 -4.17
CA LEU A 205 6.13 7.49 -4.70
C LEU A 205 6.13 7.45 -6.24
N ASP A 206 6.08 6.27 -6.83
CA ASP A 206 5.99 6.09 -8.28
C ASP A 206 4.56 6.21 -8.79
N GLU A 207 3.62 5.68 -8.00
CA GLU A 207 2.21 5.57 -8.38
C GLU A 207 1.30 5.79 -7.18
N LEU A 208 0.21 6.55 -7.36
CA LEU A 208 -0.86 6.71 -6.37
C LEU A 208 -2.18 6.18 -6.93
N CYS A 209 -2.67 5.10 -6.35
CA CYS A 209 -4.06 4.68 -6.48
C CYS A 209 -4.90 5.41 -5.44
N LEU A 210 -5.83 6.24 -5.90
CA LEU A 210 -6.74 7.00 -5.06
C LEU A 210 -8.19 6.64 -5.40
N THR A 211 -8.88 6.06 -4.44
CA THR A 211 -10.34 5.95 -4.46
C THR A 211 -10.93 7.27 -3.97
N VAL A 212 -11.76 7.91 -4.81
CA VAL A 212 -12.57 9.06 -4.42
C VAL A 212 -14.04 8.62 -4.33
N VAL A 213 -14.58 8.72 -3.13
CA VAL A 213 -15.92 8.26 -2.76
C VAL A 213 -16.90 9.43 -2.90
N PRO A 214 -18.11 9.26 -3.48
CA PRO A 214 -19.08 10.33 -3.73
C PRO A 214 -19.79 10.79 -2.45
N LEU A 215 -19.01 11.16 -1.44
CA LEU A 215 -19.44 11.57 -0.10
C LEU A 215 -18.74 12.89 0.25
N LEU A 216 -19.41 13.75 1.02
CA LEU A 216 -18.79 14.87 1.71
C LEU A 216 -18.72 14.52 3.20
N ALA A 217 -17.52 14.56 3.79
CA ALA A 217 -17.36 14.37 5.23
C ALA A 217 -17.47 15.70 6.00
N GLY A 218 -17.01 16.79 5.41
CA GLY A 218 -16.72 18.01 6.15
C GLY A 218 -15.39 17.92 6.90
N GLY A 219 -15.10 18.94 7.72
CA GLY A 219 -13.77 19.18 8.31
C GLY A 219 -13.30 18.22 9.44
N LEU A 220 -12.18 18.63 10.04
CA LEU A 220 -11.33 18.02 11.10
C LEU A 220 -10.61 16.72 10.78
N GLU A 221 -11.14 15.89 9.88
CA GLU A 221 -10.46 14.65 9.50
C GLU A 221 -9.16 14.91 8.72
N GLN A 222 -8.22 13.99 8.88
CA GLN A 222 -6.93 14.09 8.20
C GLN A 222 -7.07 13.86 6.71
N ARG A 223 -6.21 14.51 5.94
CA ARG A 223 -5.99 14.17 4.52
C ARG A 223 -5.23 12.85 4.43
N ILE A 224 -5.20 12.26 3.24
CA ILE A 224 -4.47 11.02 2.96
C ILE A 224 -2.95 11.12 3.25
N ALA A 225 -2.40 12.34 3.29
CA ALA A 225 -1.02 12.62 3.66
C ALA A 225 -0.97 13.74 4.71
N VAL A 226 -0.20 13.55 5.78
CA VAL A 226 -0.03 14.53 6.88
C VAL A 226 1.45 14.68 7.21
N GLY A 227 1.98 15.89 7.01
CA GLY A 227 3.39 16.22 7.21
C GLY A 227 3.91 17.12 6.10
N THR A 228 5.22 17.31 6.05
CA THR A 228 5.88 17.97 4.92
C THR A 228 5.86 17.01 3.74
N VAL A 229 5.20 17.41 2.66
CA VAL A 229 5.21 16.70 1.38
C VAL A 229 5.96 17.59 0.40
N ALA A 230 6.94 17.04 -0.32
CA ALA A 230 7.53 17.77 -1.43
C ALA A 230 6.49 17.93 -2.55
N ASP A 231 6.38 19.13 -3.14
CA ASP A 231 5.49 19.35 -4.27
C ASP A 231 5.81 18.32 -5.37
N ARG A 232 4.83 17.48 -5.70
CA ARG A 232 5.00 16.40 -6.66
C ARG A 232 3.90 16.44 -7.71
N ALA A 233 4.30 16.61 -8.96
CA ALA A 233 3.41 16.51 -10.08
C ALA A 233 3.11 15.04 -10.40
N LEU A 234 1.83 14.70 -10.42
CA LEU A 234 1.33 13.41 -10.89
C LEU A 234 0.49 13.62 -12.15
N VAL A 235 0.50 12.64 -13.04
CA VAL A 235 -0.33 12.61 -14.25
C VAL A 235 -1.35 11.47 -14.15
N PRO A 236 -2.59 11.65 -14.61
CA PRO A 236 -3.57 10.58 -14.56
C PRO A 236 -3.19 9.49 -15.58
N GLY A 237 -3.24 8.24 -15.15
CA GLY A 237 -2.92 7.09 -16.01
C GLY A 237 -4.15 6.25 -16.34
N VAL A 238 -4.96 5.95 -15.32
CA VAL A 238 -6.22 5.21 -15.44
C VAL A 238 -7.27 5.85 -14.54
N VAL A 239 -8.50 5.97 -15.00
CA VAL A 239 -9.65 6.36 -14.18
C VAL A 239 -10.79 5.40 -14.45
N ILE A 240 -11.35 4.81 -13.40
CA ILE A 240 -12.47 3.88 -13.46
C ILE A 240 -13.59 4.43 -12.59
N GLU A 241 -14.83 4.31 -13.05
CA GLU A 241 -16.02 4.68 -12.28
C GLU A 241 -16.86 3.44 -11.96
N SER A 242 -17.42 3.42 -10.75
CA SER A 242 -18.40 2.43 -10.33
C SER A 242 -19.33 3.02 -9.28
N GLU A 243 -20.59 3.18 -9.64
CA GLU A 243 -21.64 3.72 -8.75
C GLU A 243 -21.25 5.07 -8.14
N GLY A 244 -20.60 5.93 -8.95
CA GLY A 244 -20.11 7.24 -8.52
C GLY A 244 -18.77 7.23 -7.77
N THR A 245 -18.26 6.06 -7.36
CA THR A 245 -16.88 5.93 -6.87
C THR A 245 -15.90 6.07 -8.03
N LEU A 246 -14.90 6.92 -7.89
CA LEU A 246 -13.79 7.03 -8.85
C LEU A 246 -12.57 6.29 -8.30
N LEU A 247 -12.10 5.29 -9.03
CA LEU A 247 -10.84 4.59 -8.77
C LEU A 247 -9.80 5.18 -9.71
N GLN A 248 -8.90 6.00 -9.18
CA GLN A 248 -7.95 6.77 -9.97
C GLN A 248 -6.54 6.22 -9.78
N ARG A 249 -5.80 6.05 -10.87
CA ARG A 249 -4.40 5.65 -10.87
C ARG A 249 -3.58 6.80 -11.44
N TRP A 250 -2.73 7.38 -10.60
CA TRP A 250 -1.88 8.52 -10.92
C TRP A 250 -0.42 8.08 -10.96
N LEU A 251 0.32 8.55 -11.95
CA LEU A 251 1.73 8.23 -12.11
C LEU A 251 2.60 9.45 -11.84
N ARG A 252 3.79 9.22 -11.33
CA ARG A 252 4.86 10.21 -11.29
C ARG A 252 5.12 10.78 -12.68
N SER A 253 5.11 12.09 -12.83
CA SER A 253 5.44 12.73 -14.10
C SER A 253 6.89 12.39 -14.52
N GLY A 254 7.09 11.96 -15.77
CA GLY A 254 8.40 11.58 -16.30
C GLY A 254 8.93 10.21 -15.84
N SER A 255 8.10 9.39 -15.20
CA SER A 255 8.41 8.00 -14.85
C SER A 255 8.23 7.02 -15.99
#